data_AF-A0A0S8IAR7-F1
#
_entry.id   AF-A0A0S8IAR7-F1
#
_cell.length_a   1.000
_cell.length_b   1.000
_cell.length_c   1.000
_cell.angle_alpha   90.00
_cell.angle_beta   90.00
_cell.angle_gamma   90.00
#
_symmetry.space_group_name_H-M   'P 1'
#
loop_
_entity.id
_entity.type
_entity.pdbx_description
1 polymer ?
#
loop_
_entity_poly.entity_id
_entity_poly.type
_entity_poly.pdbx_seq_one_letter_code
_entity_poly.pdbx_strand_id
1 'polypeptide(L)'
;MSTYLDRPWIKPVILCVLFLLTACTTQSTLESRQPSRTEATPTSVETPKPVKTTITEEELGNLLSEVLSGELKDVIFDYKSRPGTVFICWNLQGAYSDELIAKNAKEDTVQILRTVVESGIEYDQVLISAWHPMTVDINNTLEDTEVISLYYDKDTLEGRNWDTIRTQYIWWIADRGFVNKELQR
;
A
#
# COMPACT_ATOMS: atom_id res chain seq x y z
N MET A 1 -40.17 -19.42 16.34
CA MET A 1 -40.71 -18.12 15.85
C MET A 1 -39.51 -17.19 15.74
N SER A 2 -38.67 -17.19 14.70
CA SER A 2 -38.89 -16.98 13.25
C SER A 2 -39.71 -15.74 12.92
N THR A 3 -39.01 -14.64 12.64
CA THR A 3 -39.35 -13.69 11.57
C THR A 3 -38.04 -13.11 11.04
N TYR A 4 -37.53 -13.76 9.99
CA TYR A 4 -36.58 -13.22 9.03
C TYR A 4 -37.19 -11.97 8.37
N LEU A 5 -36.45 -10.87 8.32
CA LEU A 5 -36.79 -9.71 7.49
C LEU A 5 -35.86 -9.68 6.28
N ASP A 6 -36.46 -10.06 5.15
CA ASP A 6 -36.01 -9.87 3.79
C ASP A 6 -35.51 -8.45 3.52
N ARG A 7 -34.31 -8.32 2.94
CA ARG A 7 -33.92 -7.13 2.19
C ARG A 7 -33.61 -7.51 0.74
N PRO A 8 -34.28 -6.90 -0.24
CA PRO A 8 -34.11 -7.23 -1.65
C PRO A 8 -32.80 -6.68 -2.22
N TRP A 9 -32.18 -7.53 -3.03
CA TRP A 9 -30.99 -7.32 -3.82
C TRP A 9 -31.15 -6.19 -4.84
N ILE A 10 -30.24 -5.21 -4.80
CA ILE A 10 -30.08 -4.20 -5.85
C ILE A 10 -29.13 -4.77 -6.90
N LYS A 11 -29.64 -5.00 -8.11
CA LYS A 11 -28.86 -5.49 -9.26
C LYS A 11 -28.03 -4.36 -9.90
N PRO A 12 -26.83 -4.64 -10.43
CA PRO A 12 -26.03 -3.66 -11.15
C PRO A 12 -26.61 -3.39 -12.55
N VAL A 13 -26.72 -2.12 -12.91
CA VAL A 13 -27.05 -1.65 -14.27
C VAL A 13 -25.77 -1.69 -15.09
N ILE A 14 -25.67 -2.70 -15.97
CA ILE A 14 -24.61 -2.83 -16.97
C ILE A 14 -24.92 -1.85 -18.11
N LEU A 15 -24.17 -0.76 -18.18
CA LEU A 15 -24.23 0.18 -19.29
C LEU A 15 -23.35 -0.35 -20.43
N CYS A 16 -24.00 -0.98 -21.40
CA CYS A 16 -23.41 -1.47 -22.64
C CYS A 16 -23.24 -0.28 -23.59
N VAL A 17 -22.02 0.23 -23.77
CA VAL A 17 -21.71 1.23 -24.80
C VAL A 17 -21.08 0.52 -25.99
N LEU A 18 -21.93 0.27 -27.00
CA LEU A 18 -21.57 -0.25 -28.31
C LEU A 18 -21.06 0.93 -29.16
N PHE A 19 -19.74 1.00 -29.42
CA PHE A 19 -19.21 1.89 -30.45
C PHE A 19 -18.87 1.08 -31.70
N LEU A 20 -19.63 1.35 -32.76
CA LEU A 20 -19.51 0.79 -34.09
C LEU A 20 -18.62 1.69 -34.97
N LEU A 21 -17.81 1.01 -35.80
CA LEU A 21 -17.25 1.43 -37.10
C LEU A 21 -16.15 2.50 -37.05
N THR A 22 -14.99 2.30 -37.69
CA THR A 22 -14.88 2.35 -39.16
C THR A 22 -13.54 1.74 -39.62
N ALA A 23 -13.58 0.91 -40.66
CA ALA A 23 -12.41 0.34 -41.32
C ALA A 23 -11.63 1.39 -42.13
N CYS A 24 -10.30 1.28 -42.16
CA CYS A 24 -9.53 1.77 -43.29
C CYS A 24 -8.34 0.82 -43.54
N THR A 25 -8.41 0.15 -44.69
CA THR A 25 -7.39 -0.73 -45.25
C THR A 25 -6.40 0.10 -46.05
N THR A 26 -5.09 0.01 -45.75
CA THR A 26 -4.04 0.36 -46.71
C THR A 26 -2.87 -0.62 -46.61
N GLN A 27 -2.46 -1.12 -47.77
CA GLN A 27 -1.53 -2.21 -48.04
C GLN A 27 -0.05 -1.86 -47.83
N SER A 28 0.72 -2.90 -47.49
CA SER A 28 2.01 -3.33 -48.06
C SER A 28 3.03 -2.27 -48.50
N THR A 29 4.24 -2.33 -47.93
CA THR A 29 5.50 -2.26 -48.70
C THR A 29 6.59 -3.02 -47.93
N LEU A 30 7.07 -4.12 -48.53
CA LEU A 30 8.32 -4.78 -48.19
C LEU A 30 9.47 -3.94 -48.77
N GLU A 31 10.34 -3.37 -47.93
CA GLU A 31 11.68 -2.94 -48.34
C GLU A 31 12.74 -3.74 -47.59
N SER A 32 13.35 -4.65 -48.33
CA SER A 32 14.54 -5.40 -48.00
C SER A 32 15.75 -4.47 -47.98
N ARG A 33 16.39 -4.30 -46.82
CA ARG A 33 17.80 -3.92 -46.71
C ARG A 33 18.48 -4.71 -45.60
N GLN A 34 19.31 -5.64 -46.03
CA GLN A 34 20.24 -6.42 -45.23
C GLN A 34 21.56 -5.64 -45.09
N PRO A 35 21.99 -5.27 -43.87
CA PRO A 35 23.39 -4.99 -43.61
C PRO A 35 24.09 -6.27 -43.13
N SER A 36 25.19 -6.62 -43.79
CA SER A 36 26.17 -7.61 -43.34
C SER A 36 26.58 -7.30 -41.89
N ARG A 37 26.32 -8.23 -40.98
CA ARG A 37 26.80 -8.15 -39.60
C ARG A 37 27.90 -9.18 -39.41
N THR A 38 29.10 -8.67 -39.16
CA THR A 38 30.27 -9.40 -38.70
C THR A 38 29.93 -10.21 -37.45
N GLU A 39 30.19 -11.51 -37.51
CA GLU A 39 30.03 -12.48 -36.44
C GLU A 39 31.12 -12.23 -35.38
N ALA A 40 30.76 -11.48 -34.34
CA ALA A 40 31.57 -11.34 -33.14
C ALA A 40 31.14 -12.40 -32.13
N THR A 41 32.10 -13.23 -31.73
CA THR A 41 31.99 -14.26 -30.68
C THR A 41 31.31 -13.69 -29.43
N PRO A 42 30.22 -14.31 -28.93
CA PRO A 42 29.61 -13.88 -27.68
C PRO A 42 30.53 -14.27 -26.52
N THR A 43 31.28 -13.30 -26.00
CA THR A 43 31.84 -13.38 -24.65
C THR A 43 30.66 -13.47 -23.68
N SER A 44 30.47 -14.63 -23.08
CA SER A 44 29.50 -14.85 -22.00
C SER A 44 29.90 -13.97 -20.81
N VAL A 45 29.29 -12.78 -20.73
CA VAL A 45 29.33 -11.94 -19.53
C VAL A 45 28.44 -12.64 -18.51
N GLU A 46 29.05 -13.31 -17.53
CA GLU A 46 28.33 -13.73 -16.32
C GLU A 46 27.71 -12.47 -15.71
N THR A 47 26.39 -12.36 -15.86
CA THR A 47 25.61 -11.33 -15.17
C THR A 47 25.72 -11.63 -13.68
N PRO A 48 26.30 -10.73 -12.87
CA PRO A 48 26.35 -10.93 -11.44
C PRO A 48 24.90 -11.08 -10.95
N LYS A 49 24.60 -12.20 -10.28
CA LYS A 49 23.32 -12.38 -9.60
C LYS A 49 23.10 -11.14 -8.71
N PRO A 50 21.95 -10.46 -8.80
CA PRO A 50 21.65 -9.37 -7.88
C PRO A 50 21.72 -9.95 -6.47
N VAL A 51 22.64 -9.44 -5.66
CA VAL A 51 22.69 -9.72 -4.23
C VAL A 51 21.41 -9.09 -3.68
N LYS A 52 20.44 -9.94 -3.36
CA LYS A 52 19.22 -9.54 -2.69
C LYS A 52 19.65 -9.14 -1.28
N THR A 53 19.74 -7.83 -1.03
CA THR A 53 20.03 -7.32 0.31
C THR A 53 18.78 -7.58 1.16
N THR A 54 18.78 -8.69 1.89
CA THR A 54 17.73 -9.01 2.85
C THR A 54 17.92 -8.10 4.05
N ILE A 55 17.23 -6.96 4.07
CA ILE A 55 17.15 -6.12 5.27
C ILE A 55 16.32 -6.86 6.34
N THR A 56 16.73 -6.71 7.59
CA THR A 56 16.13 -7.33 8.77
C THR A 56 14.99 -6.49 9.36
N GLU A 57 14.18 -7.07 10.24
CA GLU A 57 13.13 -6.35 10.99
C GLU A 57 13.71 -5.16 11.78
N GLU A 58 14.87 -5.35 12.41
CA GLU A 58 15.56 -4.32 13.19
C GLU A 58 16.01 -3.15 12.31
N GLU A 59 16.62 -3.45 11.16
CA GLU A 59 17.07 -2.42 10.23
C GLU A 59 15.88 -1.64 9.65
N LEU A 60 14.78 -2.31 9.29
CA LEU A 60 13.56 -1.63 8.85
C LEU A 60 12.96 -0.79 9.98
N GLY A 61 12.94 -1.32 11.21
CA GLY A 61 12.50 -0.59 12.39
C GLY A 61 13.30 0.69 12.62
N ASN A 62 14.62 0.65 12.44
CA ASN A 62 15.47 1.83 12.55
C ASN A 62 15.12 2.88 11.49
N LEU A 63 14.96 2.46 10.22
CA LEU A 63 14.55 3.37 9.14
C LEU A 63 13.19 4.02 9.42
N LEU A 64 12.22 3.23 9.90
CA LEU A 64 10.88 3.72 10.23
C LEU A 64 10.91 4.67 11.43
N SER A 65 11.72 4.40 12.44
CA SER A 65 11.86 5.25 13.62
C SER A 65 12.44 6.64 13.30
N GLU A 66 13.20 6.78 12.20
CA GLU A 66 13.76 8.06 11.75
C GLU A 66 12.74 8.93 11.01
N VAL A 67 11.80 8.31 10.29
CA VAL A 67 10.85 9.03 9.41
C VAL A 67 9.49 9.29 10.05
N LEU A 68 9.12 8.55 11.09
CA LEU A 68 7.82 8.66 11.74
C LEU A 68 7.74 9.88 12.66
N SER A 69 6.60 10.56 12.63
CA SER A 69 6.27 11.59 13.62
C SER A 69 5.84 11.01 14.98
N GLY A 70 5.29 9.80 14.95
CA GLY A 70 4.90 9.00 16.11
C GLY A 70 5.99 8.06 16.63
N GLU A 71 5.64 7.28 17.66
CA GLU A 71 6.53 6.26 18.22
C GLU A 71 6.24 4.91 17.57
N LEU A 72 7.25 4.33 16.92
CA LEU A 72 7.18 2.97 16.39
C LEU A 72 7.03 1.97 17.55
N LYS A 73 5.98 1.15 17.53
CA LYS A 73 5.72 0.13 18.53
C LYS A 73 6.33 -1.21 18.15
N ASP A 74 6.15 -1.62 16.89
CA ASP A 74 6.55 -2.96 16.45
C ASP A 74 6.74 -3.03 14.93
N VAL A 75 7.63 -3.92 14.51
CA VAL A 75 7.86 -4.32 13.12
C VAL A 75 8.06 -5.83 13.10
N ILE A 76 7.15 -6.54 12.44
CA ILE A 76 7.16 -8.01 12.39
C ILE A 76 7.06 -8.46 10.93
N PHE A 77 7.96 -9.34 10.52
CA PHE A 77 7.86 -10.06 9.25
C PHE A 77 7.13 -11.39 9.45
N ASP A 78 6.48 -11.87 8.40
CA ASP A 78 5.72 -13.11 8.41
C ASP A 78 4.73 -13.17 9.59
N TYR A 79 3.89 -12.13 9.71
CA TYR A 79 2.97 -11.97 10.82
C TYR A 79 2.10 -13.22 11.06
N LYS A 80 2.53 -14.07 12.01
CA LYS A 80 1.98 -15.33 12.55
C LYS A 80 1.03 -16.15 11.67
N SER A 81 -0.10 -15.57 11.29
CA SER A 81 -1.17 -16.21 10.52
C SER A 81 -1.13 -15.91 9.02
N ARG A 82 -0.20 -15.06 8.56
CA ARG A 82 -0.09 -14.61 7.17
C ARG A 82 1.39 -14.48 6.77
N PRO A 83 2.01 -15.57 6.28
CA PRO A 83 3.32 -15.50 5.63
C PRO A 83 3.32 -14.43 4.53
N GLY A 84 4.46 -13.78 4.32
CA GLY A 84 4.62 -12.68 3.36
C GLY A 84 4.05 -11.34 3.83
N THR A 85 3.51 -11.24 5.04
CA THR A 85 3.00 -9.97 5.58
C THR A 85 4.04 -9.25 6.43
N VAL A 86 4.33 -8.01 6.07
CA VAL A 86 5.08 -7.06 6.91
C VAL A 86 4.07 -6.29 7.76
N PHE A 87 4.12 -6.51 9.07
CA PHE A 87 3.27 -5.83 10.04
C PHE A 87 4.04 -4.69 10.70
N ILE A 88 3.46 -3.49 10.66
CA ILE A 88 4.04 -2.27 11.23
C ILE A 88 3.02 -1.63 12.16
N CYS A 89 3.41 -1.43 13.41
CA CYS A 89 2.56 -0.86 14.44
C CYS A 89 3.19 0.41 15.00
N TRP A 90 2.43 1.49 15.15
CA TRP A 90 2.94 2.73 15.77
C TRP A 90 1.87 3.47 16.58
N ASN A 91 2.34 4.32 17.48
CA ASN A 91 1.52 5.29 18.21
C ASN A 91 1.39 6.56 17.40
N LEU A 92 0.16 7.03 17.21
CA LEU A 92 -0.06 8.36 16.65
C LEU A 92 0.42 9.41 17.65
N GLN A 93 1.21 10.37 17.15
CA GLN A 93 1.62 11.51 17.95
C GLN A 93 0.38 12.31 18.38
N GLY A 94 0.32 12.65 19.67
CA GLY A 94 -0.75 13.52 20.18
C GLY A 94 -0.68 14.89 19.50
N ALA A 95 -1.81 15.34 18.95
CA ALA A 95 -1.97 16.69 18.43
C ALA A 95 -3.21 17.35 19.06
N TYR A 96 -3.33 18.67 18.91
CA TYR A 96 -4.40 19.46 19.51
C TYR A 96 -5.79 19.23 18.89
N SER A 97 -5.90 18.55 17.74
CA SER A 97 -7.17 18.26 17.08
C SER A 97 -7.14 16.96 16.27
N ASP A 98 -8.32 16.34 16.10
CA ASP A 98 -8.51 15.12 15.28
C ASP A 98 -8.03 15.32 13.84
N GLU A 99 -8.21 16.52 13.29
CA GLU A 99 -7.78 16.86 11.92
C GLU A 99 -6.25 16.81 11.78
N LEU A 100 -5.52 17.31 12.78
CA LEU A 100 -4.06 17.22 12.80
C LEU A 100 -3.58 15.79 13.04
N ILE A 101 -4.26 15.04 13.93
CA ILE A 101 -3.97 13.61 14.14
C ILE A 101 -4.15 12.84 12.83
N ALA A 102 -5.27 13.03 12.14
CA ALA A 102 -5.56 12.37 10.87
C ALA A 102 -4.57 12.77 9.77
N LYS A 103 -4.19 14.05 9.71
CA LYS A 103 -3.17 14.53 8.77
C LYS A 103 -1.82 13.85 9.02
N ASN A 104 -1.32 13.90 10.26
CA ASN A 104 -0.03 13.29 10.62
C ASN A 104 -0.05 11.78 10.39
N ALA A 105 -1.15 11.11 10.75
CA ALA A 105 -1.30 9.67 10.52
C ALA A 105 -1.26 9.29 9.03
N LYS A 106 -1.83 10.13 8.15
CA LYS A 106 -1.73 9.94 6.69
C LYS A 106 -0.30 10.17 6.20
N GLU A 107 0.39 11.19 6.72
CA GLU A 107 1.81 11.45 6.39
C GLU A 107 2.70 10.28 6.83
N ASP A 108 2.57 9.82 8.08
CA ASP A 108 3.25 8.63 8.60
C ASP A 108 2.94 7.39 7.75
N THR A 109 1.69 7.19 7.35
CA THR A 109 1.29 6.07 6.48
C THR A 109 2.05 6.11 5.15
N VAL A 110 2.17 7.29 4.53
CA VAL A 110 2.94 7.44 3.27
C VAL A 110 4.41 7.10 3.51
N GLN A 111 5.01 7.59 4.60
CA GLN A 111 6.41 7.31 4.92
C GLN A 111 6.64 5.83 5.16
N ILE A 112 5.79 5.17 5.97
CA ILE A 112 5.87 3.73 6.22
C ILE A 112 5.88 2.93 4.92
N LEU A 113 4.88 3.16 4.06
CA LEU A 113 4.72 2.38 2.83
C LEU A 113 5.85 2.67 1.85
N ARG A 114 6.29 3.92 1.75
CA ARG A 114 7.46 4.30 0.95
C ARG A 114 8.72 3.59 1.46
N THR A 115 9.00 3.65 2.75
CA THR A 115 10.18 3.00 3.35
C THR A 115 10.16 1.49 3.11
N VAL A 116 9.01 0.83 3.26
CA VAL A 116 8.86 -0.60 2.94
C VAL A 116 9.21 -0.88 1.47
N VAL A 117 8.63 -0.14 0.53
CA VAL A 117 8.90 -0.33 -0.90
C VAL A 117 10.37 -0.07 -1.24
N GLU A 118 10.93 1.05 -0.77
CA GLU A 118 12.31 1.45 -1.06
C GLU A 118 13.35 0.57 -0.36
N SER A 119 13.00 -0.09 0.74
CA SER A 119 13.88 -1.05 1.42
C SER A 119 14.19 -2.30 0.60
N GLY A 120 13.34 -2.62 -0.38
CA GLY A 120 13.49 -3.81 -1.22
C GLY A 120 13.24 -5.14 -0.49
N ILE A 121 12.60 -5.13 0.69
CA ILE A 121 12.12 -6.36 1.31
C ILE A 121 11.15 -7.09 0.41
N GLU A 122 11.14 -8.41 0.50
CA GLU A 122 10.07 -9.21 -0.08
C GLU A 122 8.87 -9.23 0.86
N TYR A 123 7.73 -8.88 0.32
CA TYR A 123 6.44 -8.95 0.98
C TYR A 123 5.37 -9.23 -0.07
N ASP A 124 4.28 -9.86 0.36
CA ASP A 124 3.04 -10.00 -0.39
C ASP A 124 2.06 -8.88 0.01
N GLN A 125 2.15 -8.43 1.27
CA GLN A 125 1.27 -7.43 1.84
C GLN A 125 1.95 -6.65 2.97
N VAL A 126 1.55 -5.38 3.13
CA VAL A 126 1.85 -4.58 4.31
C VAL A 126 0.57 -4.41 5.13
N LEU A 127 0.61 -4.75 6.42
CA LEU A 127 -0.42 -4.40 7.39
C LEU A 127 0.14 -3.30 8.28
N ILE A 128 -0.55 -2.17 8.30
CA ILE A 128 -0.22 -1.06 9.18
C ILE A 128 -1.30 -0.93 10.26
N SER A 129 -0.88 -0.72 11.51
CA SER A 129 -1.77 -0.51 12.65
C SER A 129 -1.34 0.72 13.45
N ALA A 130 -2.26 1.63 13.71
CA ALA A 130 -1.99 2.83 14.48
C ALA A 130 -2.85 2.90 15.73
N TRP A 131 -2.23 3.27 16.85
CA TRP A 131 -2.86 3.37 18.16
C TRP A 131 -2.92 4.81 18.63
N HIS A 132 -4.04 5.17 19.26
CA HIS A 132 -4.23 6.50 19.84
C HIS A 132 -5.08 6.40 21.12
N PRO A 133 -4.75 7.16 22.18
CA PRO A 133 -5.61 7.26 23.35
C PRO A 133 -6.96 7.86 22.98
N MET A 134 -8.05 7.12 23.22
CA MET A 134 -9.41 7.59 22.99
C MET A 134 -10.22 7.55 24.28
N THR A 135 -11.18 8.45 24.41
CA THR A 135 -12.14 8.40 25.51
C THR A 135 -13.09 7.23 25.32
N VAL A 136 -13.12 6.31 26.28
CA VAL A 136 -13.94 5.07 26.20
C VAL A 136 -15.19 5.09 27.08
N ASP A 137 -15.30 6.04 28.01
CA ASP A 137 -16.41 6.09 28.96
C ASP A 137 -16.89 7.50 29.30
N ILE A 138 -17.98 7.56 30.07
CA ILE A 138 -18.60 8.81 30.56
C ILE A 138 -17.73 9.56 31.58
N ASN A 139 -16.67 8.93 32.11
CA ASN A 139 -15.76 9.52 33.09
C ASN A 139 -14.53 10.14 32.43
N ASN A 140 -14.47 10.17 31.10
CA ASN A 140 -13.32 10.62 30.33
C ASN A 140 -12.06 9.75 30.53
N THR A 141 -12.23 8.46 30.84
CA THR A 141 -11.11 7.51 30.84
C THR A 141 -10.54 7.40 29.43
N LEU A 142 -9.22 7.56 29.32
CA LEU A 142 -8.48 7.38 28.07
C LEU A 142 -7.87 5.97 28.03
N GLU A 143 -8.10 5.26 26.93
CA GLU A 143 -7.46 3.98 26.65
C GLU A 143 -6.82 3.98 25.25
N ASP A 144 -5.65 3.38 25.14
CA ASP A 144 -5.00 3.12 23.85
C ASP A 144 -5.91 2.23 23.01
N THR A 145 -6.42 2.79 21.92
CA THR A 145 -7.32 2.10 21.00
C THR A 145 -6.67 2.03 19.62
N GLU A 146 -6.81 0.89 18.93
CA GLU A 146 -6.45 0.79 17.51
C GLU A 146 -7.42 1.65 16.71
N VAL A 147 -6.90 2.71 16.11
CA VAL A 147 -7.71 3.68 15.35
C VAL A 147 -7.52 3.53 13.85
N ILE A 148 -6.48 2.85 13.41
CA ILE A 148 -6.20 2.54 12.00
C ILE A 148 -5.72 1.11 11.92
N SER A 149 -6.29 0.33 11.01
CA SER A 149 -5.81 -1.00 10.66
C SER A 149 -6.01 -1.20 9.17
N LEU A 150 -4.96 -1.04 8.37
CA LEU A 150 -5.05 -1.00 6.90
C LEU A 150 -4.10 -1.99 6.26
N TYR A 151 -4.58 -2.63 5.20
CA TYR A 151 -3.83 -3.60 4.42
C TYR A 151 -3.58 -3.06 3.01
N TYR A 152 -2.37 -3.26 2.54
CA TYR A 152 -1.94 -2.92 1.19
C TYR A 152 -1.26 -4.12 0.55
N ASP A 153 -1.84 -4.63 -0.51
CA ASP A 153 -1.26 -5.70 -1.33
C ASP A 153 -0.05 -5.15 -2.11
N LYS A 154 0.91 -6.02 -2.41
CA LYS A 154 2.12 -5.66 -3.18
C LYS A 154 1.78 -4.93 -4.48
N ASP A 155 0.83 -5.43 -5.25
CA ASP A 155 0.38 -4.84 -6.52
C ASP A 155 -0.20 -3.42 -6.35
N THR A 156 -0.76 -3.12 -5.18
CA THR A 156 -1.29 -1.78 -4.85
C THR A 156 -0.16 -0.79 -4.56
N LEU A 157 1.00 -1.26 -4.11
CA LEU A 157 2.16 -0.45 -3.74
C LEU A 157 3.20 -0.35 -4.87
N GLU A 158 3.49 -1.46 -5.54
CA GLU A 158 4.46 -1.56 -6.64
C GLU A 158 3.89 -0.94 -7.92
N GLY A 159 4.48 0.17 -8.37
CA GLY A 159 4.01 0.92 -9.53
C GLY A 159 3.45 2.30 -9.20
N ARG A 160 3.39 2.67 -7.91
CA ARG A 160 3.10 4.06 -7.53
C ARG A 160 4.34 4.93 -7.57
N ASN A 161 4.13 6.18 -7.97
CA ASN A 161 5.11 7.24 -7.80
C ASN A 161 4.90 7.90 -6.43
N TRP A 162 5.71 7.47 -5.45
CA TRP A 162 5.66 7.93 -4.06
C TRP A 162 5.97 9.42 -3.87
N ASP A 163 6.65 10.07 -4.82
CA ASP A 163 6.92 11.51 -4.77
C ASP A 163 5.71 12.36 -5.19
N THR A 164 4.70 11.74 -5.81
CA THR A 164 3.50 12.43 -6.32
C THR A 164 2.21 11.97 -5.64
N ILE A 165 2.30 11.01 -4.73
CA ILE A 165 1.13 10.49 -4.04
C ILE A 165 0.49 11.59 -3.19
N ARG A 166 -0.82 11.75 -3.35
CA ARG A 166 -1.59 12.71 -2.57
C ARG A 166 -1.89 12.09 -1.22
N THR A 167 -1.24 12.59 -0.17
CA THR A 167 -1.36 12.11 1.21
C THR A 167 -2.82 11.94 1.66
N GLN A 168 -3.72 12.84 1.25
CA GLN A 168 -5.14 12.76 1.62
C GLN A 168 -5.86 11.50 1.12
N TYR A 169 -5.32 10.81 0.11
CA TYR A 169 -5.93 9.62 -0.51
C TYR A 169 -5.26 8.32 -0.09
N ILE A 170 -4.24 8.36 0.78
CA ILE A 170 -3.45 7.16 1.10
C ILE A 170 -4.29 6.05 1.70
N TRP A 171 -5.27 6.38 2.55
CA TRP A 171 -6.18 5.38 3.13
C TRP A 171 -7.24 4.87 2.16
N TRP A 172 -7.56 5.61 1.09
CA TRP A 172 -8.55 5.18 0.09
C TRP A 172 -7.99 4.17 -0.89
N ILE A 173 -6.66 4.09 -1.00
CA ILE A 173 -6.01 3.09 -1.84
C ILE A 173 -5.70 1.80 -1.07
N ALA A 174 -6.01 1.72 0.23
CA ALA A 174 -5.89 0.49 0.99
C ALA A 174 -6.88 -0.56 0.43
N ASP A 175 -6.43 -1.80 0.30
CA ASP A 175 -7.24 -2.88 -0.27
C ASP A 175 -8.32 -3.35 0.70
N ARG A 176 -8.06 -3.24 2.01
CA ARG A 176 -9.00 -3.54 3.09
C ARG A 176 -8.54 -2.94 4.41
N GLY A 177 -9.45 -2.91 5.37
CA GLY A 177 -9.15 -2.45 6.72
C GLY A 177 -10.22 -1.52 7.27
N PHE A 178 -9.87 -0.77 8.30
CA PHE A 178 -10.71 0.28 8.86
C PHE A 178 -9.88 1.48 9.32
N VAL A 179 -10.56 2.62 9.37
CA VAL A 179 -10.10 3.84 10.01
C VAL A 179 -11.21 4.26 10.97
N ASN A 180 -10.88 4.63 12.20
CA ASN A 180 -11.86 5.13 13.16
C ASN A 180 -12.59 6.35 12.57
N LYS A 181 -13.91 6.41 12.74
CA LYS A 181 -14.78 7.47 12.19
C LYS A 181 -14.32 8.89 12.55
N GLU A 182 -13.64 9.07 13.68
CA GLU A 182 -13.17 10.38 14.14
C GLU A 182 -11.99 10.89 13.28
N LEU A 183 -11.22 9.98 12.69
CA LEU A 183 -10.10 10.28 11.80
C LEU A 183 -10.50 10.35 10.33
N GLN A 184 -11.73 9.97 9.95
CA GLN A 184 -12.18 9.91 8.55
C GLN A 184 -12.55 11.28 7.94
N ARG A 185 -12.45 12.37 8.70
CA ARG A 185 -12.89 13.70 8.28
C ARG A 185 -12.03 14.33 7.19
#